data_AF-A0A7W1BVG6-F1
#
_entry.id   AF-A0A7W1BVG6-F1
#
_cell.length_a   1.000
_cell.length_b   1.000
_cell.length_c   1.000
_cell.angle_alpha   90.00
_cell.angle_beta   90.00
_cell.angle_gamma   90.00
#
_symmetry.space_group_name_H-M   'P 1'
#
loop_
_entity.id
_entity.type
_entity.pdbx_description
1 polymer ?
#
loop_
_entity_poly.entity_id
_entity_poly.type
_entity_poly.pdbx_seq_one_letter_code
_entity_poly.pdbx_strand_id
1 'polypeptide(L)'
;MKLTYLVKGLPGHPLHPPLTDATIGIYTAATTFAVLSAVGVSEGNMATAWWLALVIGLIVTGPTALTGLIDWLGISWGSPLWRTATAHLLAMVTATVFFLLAAIFGHGGYVDGEVTGGALVLNLIGFGTLTLGGWLGGTVVFVHGMRVLNLVEEPALRAAAPVATPEKEAAAGERPRDDGEREGLTS
;
A
#
# COMPACT_ATOMS: atom_id res chain seq x y z
N MET A 1 -6.44 -12.90 21.11
CA MET A 1 -6.13 -12.34 19.77
C MET A 1 -4.74 -12.80 19.35
N LYS A 2 -4.55 -13.19 18.09
CA LYS A 2 -3.23 -13.57 17.57
C LYS A 2 -2.36 -12.31 17.45
N LEU A 3 -1.09 -12.36 17.89
CA LEU A 3 -0.16 -11.23 17.82
C LEU A 3 0.06 -10.75 16.38
N THR A 4 -0.05 -11.66 15.42
CA THR A 4 0.03 -11.38 13.99
C THR A 4 -1.00 -10.37 13.50
N TYR A 5 -2.17 -10.27 14.15
CA TYR A 5 -3.23 -9.33 13.77
C TYR A 5 -2.84 -7.86 14.00
N LEU A 6 -1.95 -7.60 14.97
CA LEU A 6 -1.45 -6.24 15.22
C LEU A 6 -0.60 -5.70 14.07
N VAL A 7 -0.01 -6.60 13.28
CA VAL A 7 0.99 -6.25 12.26
C VAL A 7 0.45 -6.47 10.85
N LYS A 8 -0.38 -7.49 10.65
CA LYS A 8 -1.00 -7.81 9.36
C LYS A 8 -2.43 -7.25 9.23
N GLY A 9 -3.11 -6.94 10.33
CA GLY A 9 -4.56 -6.70 10.32
C GLY A 9 -5.36 -7.99 10.41
N LEU A 10 -6.68 -7.87 10.50
CA LEU A 10 -7.59 -9.00 10.63
C LEU A 10 -7.82 -9.68 9.26
N PRO A 11 -8.24 -10.95 9.24
CA PRO A 11 -8.81 -11.56 8.04
C PRO A 11 -9.92 -10.68 7.44
N GLY A 12 -9.83 -10.38 6.15
CA GLY A 12 -10.75 -9.46 5.46
C GLY A 12 -10.51 -7.96 5.71
N HIS A 13 -9.66 -7.60 6.68
CA HIS A 13 -9.27 -6.20 6.96
C HIS A 13 -7.73 -6.07 7.10
N PRO A 14 -6.98 -6.30 6.00
CA PRO A 14 -5.54 -6.10 5.98
C PRO A 14 -5.16 -4.63 6.22
N LEU A 15 -4.00 -4.39 6.85
CA LEU A 15 -3.49 -3.02 7.09
C LEU A 15 -2.92 -2.36 5.83
N HIS A 16 -2.39 -3.13 4.89
CA HIS A 16 -1.70 -2.58 3.73
C HIS A 16 -2.62 -1.78 2.78
N PRO A 17 -3.80 -2.27 2.36
CA PRO A 17 -4.67 -1.52 1.44
C PRO A 17 -5.09 -0.10 1.86
N PRO A 18 -5.60 0.15 3.09
CA PRO A 18 -5.95 1.53 3.47
C PRO A 18 -4.74 2.46 3.52
N LEU A 19 -3.54 1.93 3.82
CA LEU A 19 -2.30 2.70 3.75
C LEU A 19 -1.88 2.99 2.30
N THR A 20 -2.12 2.06 1.37
CA THR A 20 -1.91 2.32 -0.06
C THR A 20 -2.88 3.36 -0.61
N ASP A 21 -4.15 3.38 -0.17
CA ASP A 21 -5.12 4.39 -0.59
C ASP A 21 -4.66 5.80 -0.19
N ALA A 22 -4.24 5.97 1.07
CA ALA A 22 -3.66 7.22 1.54
C ALA A 22 -2.41 7.61 0.75
N THR A 23 -1.47 6.67 0.55
CA THR A 23 -0.23 6.91 -0.18
C THR A 23 -0.49 7.35 -1.63
N ILE A 24 -1.34 6.62 -2.36
CA ILE A 24 -1.71 6.92 -3.74
C ILE A 24 -2.42 8.27 -3.82
N GLY A 25 -3.36 8.54 -2.92
CA GLY A 25 -4.06 9.82 -2.87
C GLY A 25 -3.13 11.01 -2.67
N ILE A 26 -2.16 10.89 -1.74
CA ILE A 26 -1.19 11.94 -1.47
C ILE A 26 -0.28 12.20 -2.68
N TYR A 27 0.29 11.16 -3.30
CA TYR A 27 1.14 11.35 -4.49
C TYR A 27 0.37 11.82 -5.72
N THR A 28 -0.92 11.48 -5.83
CA THR A 28 -1.81 12.02 -6.86
C THR A 28 -2.02 13.52 -6.65
N ALA A 29 -2.28 13.95 -5.42
CA ALA A 29 -2.40 15.36 -5.08
C ALA A 29 -1.08 16.11 -5.33
N ALA A 30 0.05 15.56 -4.87
CA ALA A 30 1.37 16.12 -5.13
C ALA A 30 1.60 16.33 -6.63
N THR A 31 1.33 15.31 -7.45
CA THR A 31 1.49 15.39 -8.91
C THR A 31 0.56 16.43 -9.53
N THR A 32 -0.67 16.53 -9.05
CA THR A 32 -1.62 17.54 -9.50
C THR A 32 -1.09 18.95 -9.20
N PHE A 33 -0.60 19.19 -7.98
CA PHE A 33 -0.02 20.49 -7.60
C PHE A 33 1.24 20.81 -8.40
N ALA A 34 2.09 19.82 -8.67
CA ALA A 34 3.28 20.01 -9.50
C ALA A 34 2.90 20.49 -10.91
N VAL A 35 1.91 19.85 -11.53
CA VAL A 35 1.40 20.22 -12.86
C VAL A 35 0.75 21.61 -12.84
N LEU A 36 -0.10 21.90 -11.84
CA LEU A 36 -0.76 23.20 -11.72
C LEU A 36 0.26 24.34 -11.57
N SER A 37 1.30 24.14 -10.76
CA SER A 37 2.40 25.09 -10.63
C SER A 37 3.11 25.29 -11.97
N ALA A 38 3.46 24.19 -12.66
CA ALA A 38 4.17 24.25 -13.95
C ALA A 38 3.38 24.92 -15.09
N VAL A 39 2.04 24.95 -15.03
CA VAL A 39 1.20 25.61 -16.04
C VAL A 39 0.73 27.02 -15.62
N GLY A 40 1.30 27.57 -14.55
CA GLY A 40 1.04 28.95 -14.13
C GLY A 40 -0.15 29.16 -13.19
N VAL A 41 -0.77 28.08 -12.69
CA VAL A 41 -1.93 28.18 -11.79
C VAL A 41 -1.44 28.29 -10.36
N SER A 42 -1.52 29.50 -9.80
CA SER A 42 -1.14 29.77 -8.40
C SER A 42 0.25 29.21 -8.06
N GLU A 43 1.23 29.47 -8.93
CA GLU A 43 2.56 28.83 -9.00
C GLU A 43 3.19 28.57 -7.64
N GLY A 44 3.38 29.61 -6.82
CA GLY A 44 3.99 29.54 -5.49
C GLY A 44 3.24 28.66 -4.49
N ASN A 45 1.92 28.81 -4.39
CA ASN A 45 1.12 27.99 -3.48
C ASN A 45 1.10 26.52 -3.91
N MET A 46 1.05 26.27 -5.23
CA MET A 46 1.04 24.91 -5.77
C MET A 46 2.41 24.25 -5.63
N ALA A 47 3.52 24.98 -5.78
CA ALA A 47 4.86 24.49 -5.49
C ALA A 47 5.00 24.11 -4.00
N THR A 48 4.49 24.97 -3.10
CA THR A 48 4.45 24.69 -1.66
C THR A 48 3.62 23.44 -1.34
N ALA A 49 2.40 23.35 -1.88
CA ALA A 49 1.52 22.21 -1.66
C ALA A 49 2.08 20.90 -2.21
N TRP A 50 2.68 20.93 -3.41
CA TRP A 50 3.37 19.78 -4.01
C TRP A 50 4.48 19.25 -3.11
N TRP A 51 5.40 20.11 -2.68
CA TRP A 51 6.57 19.67 -1.92
C TRP A 51 6.17 19.11 -0.54
N LEU A 52 5.24 19.78 0.16
CA LEU A 52 4.70 19.27 1.42
C LEU A 52 3.97 17.93 1.23
N ALA A 53 3.19 17.78 0.16
CA ALA A 53 2.54 16.52 -0.18
C ALA A 53 3.56 15.40 -0.47
N LEU A 54 4.68 15.69 -1.14
CA LEU A 54 5.76 14.70 -1.32
C LEU A 54 6.33 14.24 0.03
N VAL A 55 6.62 15.16 0.95
CA VAL A 55 7.17 14.82 2.27
C VAL A 55 6.17 13.97 3.07
N ILE A 56 4.91 14.38 3.12
CA ILE A 56 3.85 13.62 3.80
C ILE A 56 3.69 12.25 3.14
N GLY A 57 3.69 12.19 1.81
CA GLY A 57 3.60 10.94 1.03
C GLY A 57 4.74 9.98 1.36
N LEU A 58 5.98 10.47 1.46
CA LEU A 58 7.15 9.68 1.83
C LEU A 58 7.06 9.17 3.27
N ILE A 59 6.54 9.96 4.21
CA ILE A 59 6.29 9.54 5.59
C ILE A 59 5.25 8.39 5.62
N VAL A 60 4.13 8.53 4.90
CA VAL A 60 3.07 7.50 4.83
C VAL A 60 3.53 6.27 4.03
N THR A 61 4.45 6.44 3.08
CA THR A 61 5.06 5.33 2.34
C THR A 61 5.79 4.36 3.26
N GLY A 62 6.41 4.84 4.35
CA GLY A 62 7.10 4.00 5.34
C GLY A 62 6.24 2.86 5.90
N PRO A 63 5.14 3.14 6.65
CA PRO A 63 4.25 2.10 7.17
C PRO A 63 3.56 1.31 6.04
N THR A 64 3.26 1.94 4.89
CA THR A 64 2.70 1.25 3.73
C THR A 64 3.64 0.16 3.20
N ALA A 65 4.91 0.50 2.98
CA ALA A 65 5.92 -0.43 2.50
C ALA A 65 6.22 -1.52 3.54
N LEU A 66 6.24 -1.18 4.83
CA LEU A 66 6.45 -2.15 5.91
C LEU A 66 5.34 -3.20 5.96
N THR A 67 4.08 -2.77 5.96
CA THR A 67 2.94 -3.70 5.98
C THR A 67 2.91 -4.59 4.73
N GLY A 68 3.20 -4.03 3.55
CA GLY A 68 3.30 -4.80 2.30
C GLY A 68 4.46 -5.80 2.29
N LEU A 69 5.62 -5.42 2.84
CA LEU A 69 6.77 -6.31 2.96
C LEU A 69 6.47 -7.50 3.88
N ILE A 70 5.76 -7.28 4.98
CA ILE A 70 5.36 -8.34 5.91
C ILE A 70 4.40 -9.35 5.27
N ASP A 71 3.52 -8.88 4.38
CA ASP A 71 2.68 -9.75 3.56
C ASP A 71 3.50 -10.51 2.51
N TRP A 72 4.43 -9.83 1.84
CA TRP A 72 5.33 -10.43 0.84
C TRP A 72 6.20 -11.55 1.42
N LEU A 73 6.73 -11.38 2.62
CA LEU A 73 7.53 -12.39 3.33
C LEU A 73 6.75 -13.69 3.62
N GLY A 74 5.41 -13.63 3.62
CA GLY A 74 4.56 -14.80 3.79
C GLY A 74 4.28 -15.58 2.51
N ILE A 75 4.73 -15.09 1.34
CA ILE A 75 4.45 -15.72 0.06
C ILE A 75 5.44 -16.85 -0.21
N SER A 76 4.93 -17.99 -0.68
CA SER A 76 5.77 -19.11 -1.11
C SER A 76 6.70 -18.69 -2.27
N TRP A 77 8.01 -18.80 -2.04
CA TRP A 77 9.04 -18.29 -2.95
C TRP A 77 8.95 -18.91 -4.34
N GLY A 78 9.14 -18.10 -5.39
CA GLY A 78 9.13 -18.56 -6.78
C GLY A 78 7.74 -18.83 -7.39
N SER A 79 6.68 -18.85 -6.57
CA SER A 79 5.30 -18.99 -7.04
C SER A 79 4.87 -17.86 -7.99
N PRO A 80 3.81 -18.04 -8.82
CA PRO A 80 3.28 -16.98 -9.67
C PRO A 80 2.88 -15.71 -8.90
N LEU A 81 2.27 -15.88 -7.73
CA LEU A 81 1.95 -14.78 -6.81
C LEU A 81 3.24 -14.07 -6.35
N TRP A 82 4.27 -14.81 -5.93
CA TRP A 82 5.54 -14.22 -5.49
C TRP A 82 6.22 -13.39 -6.58
N ARG A 83 6.21 -13.86 -7.83
CA ARG A 83 6.78 -13.11 -8.97
C ARG A 83 6.03 -11.80 -9.21
N THR A 84 4.70 -11.85 -9.18
CA THR A 84 3.84 -10.66 -9.38
C THR A 84 4.02 -9.67 -8.22
N ALA A 85 4.02 -10.17 -6.98
CA ALA A 85 4.21 -9.34 -5.78
C ALA A 85 5.62 -8.74 -5.71
N THR A 86 6.65 -9.46 -6.17
CA THR A 86 8.01 -8.94 -6.28
C THR A 86 8.10 -7.84 -7.35
N ALA A 87 7.46 -8.03 -8.51
CA ALA A 87 7.41 -6.99 -9.55
C ALA A 87 6.70 -5.72 -9.04
N HIS A 88 5.58 -5.89 -8.33
CA HIS A 88 4.89 -4.80 -7.64
C HIS A 88 5.83 -4.09 -6.66
N LEU A 89 6.48 -4.82 -5.76
CA LEU A 89 7.42 -4.27 -4.77
C LEU A 89 8.53 -3.45 -5.44
N LEU A 90 9.15 -3.99 -6.49
CA LEU A 90 10.22 -3.31 -7.23
C LEU A 90 9.72 -2.02 -7.90
N ALA A 91 8.52 -2.04 -8.49
CA ALA A 91 7.88 -0.84 -9.03
C ALA A 91 7.65 0.21 -7.94
N MET A 92 7.15 -0.19 -6.77
CA MET A 92 6.89 0.71 -5.64
C MET A 92 8.16 1.31 -5.04
N VAL A 93 9.23 0.52 -4.90
CA VAL A 93 10.54 1.03 -4.48
C VAL A 93 11.07 2.04 -5.50
N THR A 94 10.96 1.73 -6.78
CA THR A 94 11.39 2.63 -7.87
C THR A 94 10.61 3.95 -7.84
N ALA A 95 9.28 3.90 -7.73
CA ALA A 95 8.44 5.08 -7.60
C ALA A 95 8.82 5.93 -6.37
N THR A 96 9.04 5.27 -5.22
CA THR A 96 9.48 5.93 -3.98
C THR A 96 10.81 6.64 -4.15
N VAL A 97 11.78 6.02 -4.83
CA VAL A 97 13.07 6.66 -5.14
C VAL A 97 12.86 7.90 -5.99
N PHE A 98 12.03 7.86 -7.04
CA PHE A 98 11.76 9.03 -7.86
C PHE A 98 11.08 10.17 -7.08
N PHE A 99 10.10 9.86 -6.23
CA PHE A 99 9.48 10.87 -5.37
C PHE A 99 10.46 11.46 -4.34
N LEU A 100 11.34 10.63 -3.77
CA LEU A 100 12.40 11.09 -2.86
C LEU A 100 13.37 12.02 -3.58
N LEU A 101 13.83 11.65 -4.78
CA LEU A 101 14.70 12.50 -5.60
C LEU A 101 14.00 13.79 -6.01
N ALA A 102 12.71 13.74 -6.36
CA ALA A 102 11.91 14.93 -6.64
C ALA A 102 11.83 15.86 -5.42
N ALA A 103 11.65 15.32 -4.22
CA ALA A 103 11.64 16.12 -2.99
C ALA A 103 13.00 16.74 -2.66
N ILE A 104 14.09 15.96 -2.80
CA ILE A 104 15.47 16.42 -2.52
C ILE A 104 15.89 17.51 -3.52
N PHE A 105 15.79 17.23 -4.82
CA PHE A 105 16.22 18.16 -5.86
C PHE A 105 15.20 19.29 -6.10
N GLY A 106 13.96 19.11 -5.67
CA GLY A 106 12.90 20.11 -5.71
C GLY A 106 12.90 21.09 -4.53
N HIS A 107 13.66 20.83 -3.47
CA HIS A 107 13.62 21.67 -2.26
C HIS A 107 14.01 23.13 -2.52
N GLY A 108 14.99 23.39 -3.41
CA GLY A 108 15.34 24.76 -3.81
C GLY A 108 14.17 25.48 -4.46
N GLY A 109 13.55 24.86 -5.46
CA GLY A 109 12.36 25.40 -6.12
C GLY A 109 11.19 25.61 -5.15
N TYR A 110 10.98 24.70 -4.20
CA TYR A 110 10.01 24.88 -3.12
C TYR A 110 10.23 26.19 -2.34
N VAL A 111 11.47 26.48 -1.97
CA VAL A 111 11.83 27.74 -1.26
C VAL A 111 11.57 28.96 -2.14
N ASP A 112 11.82 28.84 -3.44
CA ASP A 112 11.63 29.91 -4.42
C ASP A 112 10.19 30.03 -4.95
N GLY A 113 9.28 29.12 -4.54
CA GLY A 113 7.90 29.10 -4.98
C GLY A 113 7.69 28.55 -6.40
N GLU A 114 8.58 27.70 -6.88
CA GLU A 114 8.50 27.11 -8.22
C GLU A 114 8.72 25.59 -8.22
N VAL A 115 8.10 24.91 -9.19
CA VAL A 115 8.42 23.51 -9.48
C VAL A 115 9.37 23.48 -10.68
N THR A 116 10.65 23.24 -10.42
CA THR A 116 11.65 23.19 -11.49
C THR A 116 11.35 22.06 -12.47
N GLY A 117 11.71 22.24 -13.74
CA GLY A 117 11.46 21.22 -14.78
C GLY A 117 12.06 19.84 -14.46
N GLY A 118 13.25 19.81 -13.84
CA GLY A 118 13.87 18.56 -13.38
C GLY A 118 13.06 17.86 -12.29
N ALA A 119 12.58 18.59 -11.29
CA ALA A 119 11.76 18.03 -10.22
C ALA A 119 10.38 17.58 -10.72
N LEU A 120 9.79 18.33 -11.66
CA LEU A 120 8.54 17.93 -12.33
C LEU A 120 8.70 16.60 -13.07
N VAL A 121 9.77 16.44 -13.86
CA VAL A 121 10.03 15.19 -14.60
C VAL A 121 10.20 14.00 -13.63
N LEU A 122 10.99 14.17 -12.57
CA LEU A 122 11.15 13.13 -11.54
C LEU A 122 9.81 12.75 -10.90
N ASN A 123 8.99 13.75 -10.55
CA ASN A 123 7.66 13.54 -9.98
C ASN A 123 6.76 12.76 -10.95
N LEU A 124 6.72 13.14 -12.23
CA LEU A 124 5.91 12.46 -13.25
C LEU A 124 6.35 11.03 -13.50
N ILE A 125 7.66 10.75 -13.53
CA ILE A 125 8.19 9.37 -13.63
C ILE A 125 7.81 8.57 -12.39
N GLY A 126 7.95 9.14 -11.19
CA GLY A 126 7.51 8.53 -9.94
C GLY A 126 6.02 8.16 -10.00
N PHE A 127 5.17 9.09 -10.44
CA PHE A 127 3.73 8.87 -10.55
C PHE A 127 3.34 7.85 -11.63
N GLY A 128 3.99 7.86 -12.78
CA GLY A 128 3.81 6.82 -13.80
C GLY A 128 4.19 5.44 -13.27
N THR A 129 5.33 5.33 -12.58
CA THR A 129 5.79 4.08 -11.97
C THR A 129 4.85 3.62 -10.85
N LEU A 130 4.36 4.54 -10.02
CA LEU A 130 3.35 4.28 -8.99
C LEU A 130 2.08 3.69 -9.62
N THR A 131 1.62 4.25 -10.75
CA THR A 131 0.43 3.77 -11.46
C THR A 131 0.61 2.34 -11.97
N LEU A 132 1.78 2.03 -12.55
CA LEU A 132 2.14 0.66 -12.96
C LEU A 132 2.23 -0.29 -11.75
N GLY A 133 2.82 0.18 -10.64
CA GLY A 133 2.84 -0.55 -9.37
C GLY A 133 1.43 -0.86 -8.87
N GLY A 134 0.52 0.11 -8.91
CA GLY A 134 -0.88 -0.06 -8.53
C GLY A 134 -1.59 -1.13 -9.37
N TRP A 135 -1.35 -1.17 -10.69
CA TRP A 135 -1.89 -2.23 -11.56
C TRP A 135 -1.39 -3.62 -11.16
N LEU A 136 -0.09 -3.76 -10.87
CA LEU A 136 0.49 -5.01 -10.38
C LEU A 136 -0.07 -5.40 -9.00
N GLY A 137 -0.29 -4.42 -8.11
CA GLY A 137 -0.92 -4.63 -6.81
C GLY A 137 -2.37 -5.11 -6.96
N GLY A 138 -3.13 -4.53 -7.89
CA GLY A 138 -4.45 -5.02 -8.27
C GLY A 138 -4.40 -6.47 -8.77
N THR A 139 -3.37 -6.86 -9.53
CA THR A 139 -3.18 -8.25 -9.95
C THR A 139 -2.91 -9.17 -8.76
N VAL A 140 -2.10 -8.74 -7.79
CA VAL A 140 -1.85 -9.48 -6.54
C VAL A 140 -3.16 -9.76 -5.77
N VAL A 141 -4.03 -8.76 -5.65
CA VAL A 141 -5.26 -8.89 -4.86
C VAL A 141 -6.39 -9.56 -5.66
N PHE A 142 -6.71 -9.04 -6.85
CA PHE A 142 -7.91 -9.42 -7.59
C PHE A 142 -7.71 -10.60 -8.54
N VAL A 143 -6.48 -10.90 -8.97
CA VAL A 143 -6.19 -12.06 -9.82
C VAL A 143 -5.67 -13.22 -8.98
N HIS A 144 -4.68 -12.97 -8.11
CA HIS A 144 -4.10 -14.02 -7.27
C HIS A 144 -4.83 -14.22 -5.93
N GLY A 145 -5.82 -13.39 -5.60
CA GLY A 145 -6.66 -13.56 -4.41
C GLY A 145 -5.94 -13.31 -3.08
N MET A 146 -4.80 -12.62 -3.09
CA MET A 146 -3.99 -12.44 -1.89
C MET A 146 -4.79 -11.65 -0.83
N ARG A 147 -5.03 -12.29 0.32
CA ARG A 147 -5.78 -11.74 1.47
C ARG A 147 -7.25 -11.38 1.19
N VAL A 148 -7.84 -11.96 0.15
CA VAL A 148 -9.27 -11.87 -0.16
C VAL A 148 -10.01 -13.05 0.48
N LEU A 149 -11.17 -12.80 1.08
CA LEU A 149 -12.08 -13.84 1.57
C LEU A 149 -13.27 -13.96 0.61
N ASN A 150 -13.47 -15.13 -0.01
CA ASN A 150 -14.57 -15.36 -0.95
C ASN A 150 -15.88 -15.77 -0.23
N LEU A 151 -16.27 -15.03 0.82
CA LEU A 151 -17.48 -15.27 1.61
C LEU A 151 -18.66 -14.45 1.05
N VAL A 152 -19.13 -14.83 -0.14
CA VAL A 152 -20.11 -14.04 -0.93
C VAL A 152 -21.46 -13.90 -0.23
N GLU A 153 -21.88 -14.91 0.53
CA GLU A 153 -23.18 -14.95 1.25
C GLU A 153 -23.08 -14.45 2.70
N GLU A 154 -21.94 -13.89 3.11
CA GLU A 154 -21.74 -13.40 4.47
C GLU A 154 -22.67 -12.21 4.75
N PRO A 155 -23.50 -12.25 5.82
CA PRO A 155 -24.39 -11.14 6.13
C PRO A 155 -23.60 -9.83 6.32
N ALA A 156 -24.09 -8.72 5.77
CA ALA A 156 -23.36 -7.44 5.71
C ALA A 156 -22.79 -6.98 7.07
N LEU A 157 -23.56 -7.10 8.15
CA LEU A 157 -23.12 -6.74 9.49
C LEU A 157 -21.93 -7.59 9.97
N ARG A 158 -21.91 -8.88 9.61
CA ARG A 158 -20.84 -9.81 9.99
C ARG A 158 -19.62 -9.67 9.08
N ALA A 159 -19.84 -9.41 7.79
CA ALA A 159 -18.78 -9.07 6.84
C ALA A 159 -18.01 -7.81 7.28
N ALA A 160 -18.71 -6.75 7.69
CA ALA A 160 -18.10 -5.49 8.10
C ALA A 160 -17.58 -5.47 9.55
N ALA A 161 -17.91 -6.47 10.37
CA ALA A 161 -17.51 -6.48 11.78
C ALA A 161 -15.97 -6.58 11.92
N PRO A 162 -15.34 -5.73 12.75
CA PRO A 162 -13.89 -5.71 12.98
C PRO A 162 -13.44 -6.82 13.92
N VAL A 163 -13.90 -8.05 13.65
CA VAL A 163 -13.63 -9.26 14.43
C VAL A 163 -13.25 -10.39 13.50
N ALA A 164 -12.28 -11.20 13.92
CA ALA A 164 -11.92 -12.43 13.23
C ALA A 164 -12.91 -13.53 13.66
N THR A 165 -13.93 -13.80 12.83
CA THR A 165 -14.84 -14.93 13.07
C THR A 165 -14.20 -16.23 12.59
N PRO A 166 -14.62 -17.40 13.12
CA PRO A 166 -14.09 -18.70 12.68
C PRO A 166 -14.17 -18.92 11.16
N GLU A 167 -15.24 -18.44 10.51
CA GLU A 167 -15.43 -18.52 9.06
C GLU A 167 -14.43 -17.65 8.30
N LYS A 168 -14.13 -16.44 8.80
CA LYS A 168 -13.11 -15.55 8.22
C LYS A 168 -11.70 -16.13 8.40
N GLU A 169 -11.40 -16.74 9.54
CA GLU A 169 -10.12 -17.43 9.77
C GLU A 169 -9.96 -18.64 8.84
N ALA A 170 -10.99 -19.48 8.76
CA ALA A 170 -11.00 -20.65 7.87
C ALA A 170 -10.84 -20.24 6.39
N ALA A 171 -11.56 -19.20 5.95
CA ALA A 171 -11.46 -18.67 4.59
C ALA A 171 -10.09 -18.05 4.28
N ALA A 172 -9.38 -17.53 5.27
CA ALA A 172 -8.01 -17.03 5.12
C ALA A 172 -6.97 -18.16 4.97
N GLY A 173 -7.38 -19.43 5.02
CA GLY A 173 -6.48 -20.58 5.04
C GLY A 173 -5.82 -20.79 6.41
N GLU A 174 -6.24 -20.05 7.44
CA GLU A 174 -5.84 -20.28 8.82
C GLU A 174 -6.77 -21.33 9.42
N ARG A 175 -6.45 -22.62 9.26
CA ARG A 175 -7.19 -23.66 10.01
C ARG A 175 -7.12 -23.35 11.51
N PRO A 176 -8.20 -23.58 12.27
CA PRO A 176 -8.11 -23.59 13.74
C PRO A 176 -6.97 -24.53 14.13
N ARG A 177 -6.15 -24.12 15.10
CA ARG A 177 -5.29 -25.10 15.76
C ARG A 177 -6.23 -26.14 16.35
N ASP A 178 -5.98 -27.40 16.05
CA ASP A 178 -6.54 -28.49 16.82
C ASP A 178 -5.74 -28.51 18.12
N ASP A 179 -6.13 -27.66 19.08
CA ASP A 179 -5.72 -27.82 20.47
C ASP A 179 -6.39 -29.10 20.96
N GLY A 180 -5.72 -30.20 20.63
CA GLY A 180 -6.22 -31.55 20.81
C GLY A 180 -6.82 -31.75 22.20
N GLU A 181 -8.02 -32.30 22.18
CA GLU A 181 -8.64 -32.99 23.31
C GLU A 181 -7.59 -33.85 24.03
N ARG A 182 -7.07 -33.33 25.14
CA ARG A 182 -6.58 -34.16 26.23
C ARG A 182 -7.77 -34.48 27.13
N GLU A 183 -8.74 -35.21 26.60
CA GLU A 183 -9.72 -35.91 27.42
C GLU A 183 -9.86 -37.33 26.87
N GLY A 184 -9.62 -38.32 27.73
CA GLY A 184 -10.07 -39.69 27.48
C GLY A 184 -9.00 -40.76 27.21
N LEU A 185 -7.98 -40.88 28.06
CA LEU A 185 -7.38 -42.21 28.34
C LEU A 185 -7.12 -42.36 29.85
N THR A 186 -8.23 -42.43 30.60
CA THR A 186 -8.28 -43.20 31.84
C THR A 186 -9.08 -44.47 31.57
N SER A 187 -8.36 -45.59 31.39
CA SER A 187 -8.82 -46.94 31.73
C SER A 187 -7.63 -47.87 31.71
#